data_AF-A0A239XBY2-F1
#
_entry.id   AF-A0A239XBY2-F1
#
_cell.length_a   1.000
_cell.length_b   1.000
_cell.length_c   1.000
_cell.angle_alpha   90.00
_cell.angle_beta   90.00
_cell.angle_gamma   90.00
#
_symmetry.space_group_name_H-M   'P 1'
#
loop_
_entity.id
_entity.type
_entity.pdbx_description
1 polymer ?
#
loop_
_entity_poly.entity_id
_entity_poly.type
_entity_poly.pdbx_seq_one_letter_code
_entity_poly.pdbx_strand_id
1 'polypeptide(L)'
;MSHLQYTAKSHHLQWNIKQLSQISSQFYRTYCPDSLKHRRNIGLAKVSDESLLVLLLLQVELGITSQRRFYRICHLFFGRNLLERSRFNRRTRQLICLVQLIRQALSEAISPDTIVIMDSFPLPLCQPIRNHRAKIFNDVADIGYNATKTLWCYGFKVICWSLCRGLFSTML
;
A
#
# COMPACT_ATOMS: atom_id res chain seq x y z
N MET A 1 -6.31 -24.97 -31.11
CA MET A 1 -5.92 -23.62 -30.64
C MET A 1 -5.95 -23.64 -29.12
N SER A 2 -4.78 -23.76 -28.50
CA SER A 2 -4.62 -23.89 -27.06
C SER A 2 -4.93 -22.57 -26.37
N HIS A 3 -6.01 -22.56 -25.59
CA HIS A 3 -6.34 -21.44 -24.72
C HIS A 3 -5.22 -21.25 -23.70
N LEU A 4 -4.74 -20.01 -23.60
CA LEU A 4 -3.79 -19.52 -22.61
C LEU A 4 -4.17 -20.08 -21.23
N GLN A 5 -3.42 -21.08 -20.78
CA GLN A 5 -3.46 -21.53 -19.40
C GLN A 5 -2.83 -20.40 -18.58
N TYR A 6 -3.66 -19.49 -18.06
CA TYR A 6 -3.24 -18.56 -17.03
C TYR A 6 -2.85 -19.37 -15.80
N THR A 7 -1.58 -19.74 -15.74
CA THR A 7 -0.96 -20.25 -14.53
C THR A 7 -0.74 -19.04 -13.66
N ALA A 8 -1.71 -18.75 -12.79
CA ALA A 8 -1.44 -17.99 -11.58
C ALA A 8 -0.46 -18.81 -10.75
N LYS A 9 0.83 -18.81 -11.12
CA LYS A 9 1.88 -19.08 -10.17
C LYS A 9 1.86 -17.85 -9.26
N SER A 10 0.98 -17.87 -8.25
CA SER A 10 1.33 -17.24 -6.98
C SER A 10 2.57 -18.00 -6.53
N HIS A 11 3.73 -17.58 -7.03
CA HIS A 11 4.97 -17.95 -6.42
C HIS A 11 4.76 -17.55 -4.97
N HIS A 12 4.56 -18.55 -4.11
CA HIS A 12 4.85 -18.41 -2.70
C HIS A 12 6.32 -18.01 -2.69
N LEU A 13 6.58 -16.71 -2.83
CA LEU A 13 7.82 -16.10 -2.44
C LEU A 13 7.90 -16.52 -0.98
N GLN A 14 8.70 -17.56 -0.74
CA GLN A 14 9.11 -17.94 0.60
C GLN A 14 9.96 -16.79 1.09
N TRP A 15 9.29 -15.69 1.47
CA TRP A 15 9.95 -14.48 1.89
C TRP A 15 10.69 -14.82 3.17
N ASN A 16 12.00 -14.74 3.09
CA ASN A 16 12.81 -14.82 4.28
C ASN A 16 12.50 -13.55 5.09
N ILE A 17 11.78 -13.70 6.19
CA ILE A 17 11.44 -12.58 7.11
C ILE A 17 12.71 -11.78 7.47
N LYS A 18 13.88 -12.43 7.52
CA LYS A 18 15.16 -11.74 7.73
C LYS A 18 15.49 -10.77 6.59
N GLN A 19 15.33 -11.18 5.32
CA GLN A 19 15.56 -10.30 4.17
C GLN A 19 14.57 -9.13 4.16
N LEU A 20 13.30 -9.40 4.45
CA LEU A 20 12.27 -8.35 4.49
C LEU A 20 12.55 -7.34 5.62
N SER A 21 12.99 -7.83 6.77
CA SER A 21 13.45 -6.99 7.89
C SER A 21 14.70 -6.17 7.54
N GLN A 22 15.67 -6.75 6.82
CA GLN A 22 16.86 -6.04 6.35
C GLN A 22 16.50 -4.91 5.38
N ILE A 23 15.68 -5.21 4.37
CA ILE A 23 15.20 -4.22 3.39
C ILE A 23 14.40 -3.11 4.09
N SER A 24 13.48 -3.47 4.98
CA SER A 24 12.69 -2.50 5.76
C SER A 24 13.57 -1.60 6.61
N SER A 25 14.61 -2.16 7.24
CA SER A 25 15.57 -1.40 8.04
C SER A 25 16.40 -0.45 7.20
N GLN A 26 16.84 -0.88 6.01
CA GLN A 26 17.56 -0.02 5.07
C GLN A 26 16.68 1.15 4.62
N PHE A 27 15.46 0.88 4.17
CA PHE A 27 14.54 1.93 3.74
C PHE A 27 14.16 2.89 4.88
N TYR A 28 13.94 2.37 6.08
CA TYR A 28 13.67 3.19 7.25
C TYR A 28 14.86 4.13 7.54
N ARG A 29 16.10 3.64 7.50
CA ARG A 29 17.28 4.47 7.75
C ARG A 29 17.44 5.58 6.71
N THR A 30 17.28 5.24 5.43
CA THR A 30 17.49 6.14 4.31
C THR A 30 16.40 7.21 4.19
N TYR A 31 15.13 6.83 4.32
CA TYR A 31 14.01 7.71 3.97
C TYR A 31 13.21 8.26 5.16
N CYS A 32 13.43 7.76 6.38
CA CYS A 32 12.65 8.21 7.53
C CYS A 32 13.04 9.65 7.93
N PRO A 33 12.06 10.58 8.01
CA PRO A 33 12.33 11.96 8.38
C PRO A 33 12.69 12.08 9.86
N ASP A 34 13.48 13.10 10.20
CA ASP A 34 13.93 13.32 11.57
C ASP A 34 12.79 13.54 12.57
N SER A 35 11.67 14.11 12.11
CA SER A 35 10.46 14.27 12.91
C SER A 35 9.88 12.94 13.40
N LEU A 36 10.02 11.87 12.61
CA LEU A 36 9.55 10.53 12.96
C LEU A 36 10.62 9.73 13.72
N LYS A 37 11.90 9.89 13.36
CA LYS A 37 13.05 9.30 14.07
C LYS A 37 13.16 9.80 15.52
N HIS A 38 13.07 11.11 15.72
CA HIS A 38 13.26 11.77 17.01
C HIS A 38 11.94 12.16 17.68
N ARG A 39 10.85 11.45 17.37
CA ARG A 39 9.55 11.75 17.98
C ARG A 39 9.60 11.56 19.50
N ARG A 40 8.70 12.26 20.19
CA ARG A 40 8.56 12.14 21.64
C ARG A 40 8.36 10.69 22.08
N ASN A 41 9.04 10.30 23.15
CA ASN A 41 8.96 8.97 23.78
C ASN A 41 9.47 7.82 22.91
N ILE A 42 10.35 8.08 21.93
CA ILE A 42 10.95 7.01 21.11
C ILE A 42 11.66 5.93 21.96
N GLY A 43 12.41 6.33 22.99
CA GLY A 43 13.11 5.41 23.88
C GLY A 43 12.20 4.54 24.77
N LEU A 44 10.91 4.89 24.88
CA LEU A 44 9.90 4.11 25.62
C LEU A 44 9.09 3.19 24.70
N ALA A 45 9.42 3.13 23.41
CA ALA A 45 8.67 2.35 22.44
C ALA A 45 8.93 0.85 22.61
N LYS A 46 7.87 0.11 22.98
CA LYS A 46 7.93 -1.37 23.10
C LYS A 46 8.23 -2.10 21.79
N VAL A 47 7.85 -1.51 20.66
CA VAL A 47 8.00 -2.10 19.32
C VAL A 47 8.67 -1.07 18.42
N SER A 48 9.70 -1.45 17.69
CA SER A 48 10.41 -0.54 16.77
C SER A 48 9.55 -0.17 15.56
N ASP A 49 9.87 0.94 14.91
CA ASP A 49 9.17 1.33 13.67
C ASP A 49 9.48 0.39 12.52
N GLU A 50 10.71 -0.14 12.43
CA GLU A 50 11.07 -1.13 11.41
C GLU A 50 10.21 -2.39 11.55
N SER A 51 9.94 -2.83 12.78
CA SER A 51 9.08 -4.00 13.03
C SER A 51 7.64 -3.74 12.61
N LEU A 52 7.12 -2.54 12.85
CA LEU A 52 5.80 -2.14 12.39
C LEU A 52 5.73 -2.01 10.86
N LEU A 53 6.81 -1.55 10.23
CA LEU A 53 6.92 -1.47 8.77
C LEU A 53 6.88 -2.87 8.14
N VAL A 54 7.62 -3.84 8.72
CA VAL A 54 7.54 -5.25 8.33
C VAL A 54 6.12 -5.80 8.47
N LEU A 55 5.43 -5.49 9.57
CA LEU A 55 4.03 -5.91 9.75
C LEU A 55 3.10 -5.29 8.71
N LEU A 56 3.30 -4.03 8.31
CA LEU A 56 2.52 -3.40 7.25
C LEU A 56 2.77 -4.05 5.89
N LEU A 57 4.01 -4.38 5.55
CA LEU A 57 4.34 -5.10 4.33
C LEU A 57 3.73 -6.51 4.33
N LEU A 58 3.78 -7.20 5.47
CA LEU A 58 3.15 -8.51 5.65
C LEU A 58 1.62 -8.42 5.48
N GLN A 59 0.98 -7.35 5.97
CA GLN A 59 -0.46 -7.16 5.80
C GLN A 59 -0.86 -7.06 4.32
N VAL A 60 -0.07 -6.32 3.53
CA VAL A 60 -0.27 -6.16 2.08
C VAL A 60 -0.07 -7.49 1.37
N GLU A 61 1.01 -8.22 1.71
CA GLU A 61 1.31 -9.53 1.13
C GLU A 61 0.21 -10.56 1.40
N LEU A 62 -0.36 -10.54 2.60
CA LEU A 62 -1.49 -11.41 2.95
C LEU A 62 -2.82 -10.97 2.31
N GLY A 63 -2.85 -9.85 1.58
CA GLY A 63 -4.07 -9.30 0.98
C GLY A 63 -5.10 -8.83 2.00
N ILE A 64 -4.70 -8.52 3.24
CA ILE A 64 -5.63 -8.16 4.31
C ILE A 64 -5.87 -6.65 4.29
N THR A 65 -6.99 -6.23 3.70
CA THR A 65 -7.38 -4.81 3.61
C THR A 65 -7.86 -4.24 4.96
N SER A 66 -8.34 -5.07 5.87
CA SER A 66 -8.89 -4.63 7.16
C SER A 66 -7.83 -4.59 8.26
N GLN A 67 -7.48 -3.38 8.71
CA GLN A 67 -6.55 -3.18 9.83
C GLN A 67 -7.00 -3.88 11.11
N ARG A 68 -8.33 -3.91 11.35
CA ARG A 68 -8.92 -4.58 12.52
C ARG A 68 -8.70 -6.10 12.46
N ARG A 69 -8.91 -6.70 11.28
CA ARG A 69 -8.70 -8.13 11.07
C ARG A 69 -7.21 -8.47 11.22
N PHE A 70 -6.34 -7.67 10.61
CA PHE A 70 -4.90 -7.86 10.71
C PHE A 70 -4.40 -7.77 12.15
N TYR A 71 -4.82 -6.74 12.90
CA TYR A 71 -4.48 -6.59 14.31
C TYR A 71 -4.88 -7.81 15.15
N ARG A 72 -6.08 -8.38 14.92
CA ARG A 72 -6.53 -9.59 15.63
C ARG A 72 -5.59 -10.76 15.37
N ILE A 73 -5.17 -10.94 14.12
CA ILE A 73 -4.21 -11.99 13.74
C ILE A 73 -2.87 -11.74 14.42
N CYS A 74 -2.31 -10.54 14.34
CA CYS A 74 -1.06 -10.20 15.03
C CYS A 74 -1.16 -10.44 16.54
N HIS A 75 -2.28 -10.09 17.16
CA HIS A 75 -2.49 -10.29 18.59
C HIS A 75 -2.54 -11.78 18.98
N LEU A 76 -3.00 -12.67 18.10
CA LEU A 76 -2.96 -14.12 18.34
C LEU A 76 -1.51 -14.65 18.36
N PHE A 77 -0.63 -14.11 17.51
CA PHE A 77 0.77 -14.56 17.43
C PHE A 77 1.70 -13.88 18.45
N PHE A 78 1.53 -12.57 18.66
CA PHE A 78 2.44 -11.75 19.48
C PHE A 78 1.89 -11.44 20.87
N GLY A 79 0.59 -11.63 21.12
CA GLY A 79 -0.05 -11.45 22.41
C GLY A 79 0.28 -10.11 23.07
N ARG A 80 0.76 -10.18 24.33
CA ARG A 80 1.11 -9.01 25.15
C ARG A 80 2.34 -8.23 24.67
N ASN A 81 3.14 -8.81 23.76
CA ASN A 81 4.30 -8.14 23.18
C ASN A 81 3.91 -7.14 22.08
N LEU A 82 2.68 -7.25 21.56
CA LEU A 82 2.15 -6.29 20.59
C LEU A 82 1.72 -4.98 21.28
N LEU A 83 1.76 -3.89 20.52
CA LEU A 83 1.15 -2.63 20.94
C LEU A 83 -0.36 -2.78 21.14
N GLU A 84 -0.90 -2.04 22.08
CA GLU A 84 -2.35 -1.85 22.21
C GLU A 84 -2.95 -1.32 20.89
N ARG A 85 -4.16 -1.79 20.54
CA ARG A 85 -4.83 -1.52 19.26
C ARG A 85 -4.83 -0.05 18.82
N SER A 86 -5.16 0.87 19.73
CA SER A 86 -5.18 2.30 19.42
C SER A 86 -3.79 2.83 19.09
N ARG A 87 -2.77 2.40 19.82
CA ARG A 87 -1.36 2.76 19.58
C ARG A 87 -0.82 2.14 18.31
N PHE A 88 -1.15 0.88 18.05
CA PHE A 88 -0.80 0.20 16.80
C PHE A 88 -1.34 0.95 15.58
N ASN A 89 -2.64 1.29 15.58
CA ASN A 89 -3.28 2.04 14.50
C ASN A 89 -2.67 3.44 14.31
N ARG A 90 -2.39 4.14 15.42
CA ARG A 90 -1.79 5.48 15.35
C ARG A 90 -0.39 5.43 14.74
N ARG A 91 0.46 4.49 15.16
CA ARG A 91 1.84 4.37 14.66
C ARG A 91 1.90 3.85 13.23
N THR A 92 1.08 2.85 12.89
CA THR A 92 0.98 2.38 11.50
C THR A 92 0.54 3.50 10.56
N ARG A 93 -0.40 4.35 10.96
CA ARG A 93 -0.79 5.53 10.16
C ARG A 93 0.36 6.51 9.93
N GLN A 94 1.22 6.74 10.92
CA GLN A 94 2.43 7.57 10.75
C GLN A 94 3.41 6.93 9.76
N LEU A 95 3.55 5.61 9.79
CA LEU A 95 4.43 4.86 8.89
C LEU A 95 3.87 4.76 7.46
N ILE A 96 2.55 4.85 7.26
CA ILE A 96 1.97 4.95 5.91
C ILE A 96 2.55 6.15 5.16
N CYS A 97 2.74 7.30 5.83
CA CYS A 97 3.38 8.46 5.21
C CYS A 97 4.83 8.15 4.80
N LEU A 98 5.57 7.40 5.62
CA LEU A 98 6.92 6.96 5.27
C LEU A 98 6.92 6.02 4.06
N VAL A 99 5.97 5.08 3.97
CA VAL A 99 5.82 4.20 2.79
C VAL A 99 5.58 5.03 1.52
N GLN A 100 4.80 6.11 1.61
CA GLN A 100 4.58 7.01 0.47
C GLN A 100 5.86 7.76 0.07
N LEU A 101 6.67 8.22 1.02
CA LEU A 101 7.97 8.84 0.75
C LEU A 101 8.93 7.85 0.09
N ILE A 102 9.02 6.62 0.60
CA ILE A 102 9.82 5.55 0.00
C ILE A 102 9.37 5.31 -1.45
N ARG A 103 8.06 5.24 -1.70
CA ARG A 103 7.53 5.06 -3.05
C ARG A 103 7.91 6.22 -3.98
N GLN A 104 7.82 7.46 -3.50
CA GLN A 104 8.22 8.64 -4.28
C GLN A 104 9.70 8.60 -4.63
N ALA A 105 10.57 8.37 -3.65
CA ALA A 105 12.01 8.28 -3.88
C ALA A 105 12.39 7.13 -4.83
N LEU A 106 11.73 5.97 -4.72
CA LEU A 106 11.92 4.87 -5.66
C LEU A 106 11.42 5.22 -7.07
N SER A 107 10.40 6.07 -7.19
CA SER A 107 9.91 6.54 -8.48
C SER A 107 10.86 7.55 -9.12
N GLU A 108 11.46 8.43 -8.33
CA GLU A 108 12.46 9.41 -8.79
C GLU A 108 13.79 8.76 -9.20
N ALA A 109 14.12 7.60 -8.62
CA ALA A 109 15.32 6.85 -8.99
C ALA A 109 15.24 6.19 -10.38
N ILE A 110 14.09 6.23 -11.05
CA ILE A 110 13.90 5.66 -12.38
C ILE A 110 14.41 6.66 -13.41
N SER A 111 15.27 6.20 -14.33
CA SER A 111 15.77 7.07 -15.37
C SER A 111 14.64 7.47 -16.34
N PRO A 112 14.63 8.73 -16.83
CA PRO A 112 13.62 9.22 -17.75
C PRO A 112 13.59 8.44 -19.07
N ASP A 113 14.70 7.82 -19.46
CA ASP A 113 14.83 7.00 -20.68
C ASP A 113 14.26 5.58 -20.52
N THR A 114 13.75 5.23 -19.34
CA THR A 114 13.19 3.91 -19.11
C THR A 114 11.83 3.77 -19.77
N ILE A 115 11.69 2.74 -20.61
CA ILE A 115 10.39 2.38 -21.19
C ILE A 115 9.45 1.94 -20.06
N VAL A 116 8.34 2.67 -19.91
CA VAL A 116 7.26 2.38 -18.96
C VAL A 116 5.98 2.02 -19.71
N ILE A 117 5.22 1.08 -19.16
CA ILE A 117 3.87 0.77 -19.62
C ILE A 117 2.92 1.67 -18.84
N MET A 118 2.17 2.53 -19.53
CA MET A 118 1.11 3.33 -18.93
C MET A 118 -0.25 2.68 -19.17
N ASP A 119 -1.03 2.53 -18.11
CA ASP A 119 -2.41 2.06 -18.18
C ASP A 119 -3.28 2.88 -17.23
N SER A 120 -4.60 2.86 -17.46
CA SER A 120 -5.55 3.56 -16.61
C SER A 120 -6.72 2.67 -16.22
N PHE A 121 -7.21 2.83 -15.00
CA PHE A 121 -8.37 2.11 -14.51
C PHE A 121 -9.26 3.00 -13.64
N PRO A 122 -10.58 2.73 -13.58
CA PRO A 122 -11.47 3.48 -12.70
C PRO A 122 -11.28 3.04 -11.24
N LEU A 123 -11.23 4.01 -10.34
CA LEU A 123 -11.31 3.84 -8.89
C LEU A 123 -12.71 4.29 -8.42
N PRO A 124 -13.70 3.38 -8.37
CA PRO A 124 -15.05 3.73 -7.96
C PRO A 124 -15.10 4.06 -6.47
N LEU A 125 -15.74 5.18 -6.12
CA LEU A 125 -15.91 5.64 -4.74
C LEU A 125 -17.16 5.07 -4.07
N CYS A 126 -18.12 4.61 -4.86
CA CYS A 126 -19.33 3.98 -4.39
C CYS A 126 -19.82 2.90 -5.34
N GLN A 127 -20.79 2.12 -4.89
CA GLN A 127 -21.53 1.21 -5.77
C GLN A 127 -22.32 2.02 -6.82
N PRO A 128 -22.53 1.47 -8.04
CA PRO A 128 -23.18 2.18 -9.15
C PRO A 128 -24.54 2.79 -8.81
N ILE A 129 -25.34 2.11 -8.00
CA ILE A 129 -26.66 2.58 -7.55
C ILE A 129 -26.60 3.89 -6.73
N ARG A 130 -25.41 4.27 -6.24
CA ARG A 130 -25.17 5.47 -5.45
C ARG A 130 -24.44 6.57 -6.22
N ASN A 131 -24.13 6.39 -7.52
CA ASN A 131 -23.33 7.34 -8.30
C ASN A 131 -23.85 8.78 -8.21
N HIS A 132 -25.16 8.99 -8.38
CA HIS A 132 -25.76 10.33 -8.32
C HIS A 132 -25.98 10.86 -6.89
N ARG A 133 -25.90 9.99 -5.87
CA ARG A 133 -26.15 10.32 -4.46
C ARG A 133 -24.87 10.62 -3.68
N ALA A 134 -23.74 10.03 -4.06
CA ALA A 134 -22.47 10.25 -3.40
C ALA A 134 -21.94 11.64 -3.74
N LYS A 135 -21.71 12.49 -2.73
CA LYS A 135 -21.25 13.88 -2.90
C LYS A 135 -19.97 14.25 -2.17
N ILE A 136 -19.36 13.30 -1.45
CA ILE A 136 -18.21 13.53 -0.55
C ILE A 136 -16.98 14.11 -1.29
N PHE A 137 -16.87 13.85 -2.60
CA PHE A 137 -15.73 14.24 -3.42
C PHE A 137 -16.14 15.00 -4.70
N ASN A 138 -17.30 15.67 -4.72
CA ASN A 138 -17.83 16.29 -5.95
C ASN A 138 -16.87 17.27 -6.63
N ASP A 139 -16.01 17.93 -5.86
CA ASP A 139 -15.10 18.94 -6.40
C ASP A 139 -13.91 18.32 -7.17
N VAL A 140 -13.69 17.01 -7.02
CA VAL A 140 -12.51 16.31 -7.55
C VAL A 140 -12.82 14.99 -8.27
N ALA A 141 -13.99 14.40 -8.03
CA ALA A 141 -14.43 13.14 -8.61
C ALA A 141 -15.67 13.36 -9.50
N ASP A 142 -15.77 12.57 -10.57
CA ASP A 142 -16.86 12.68 -11.54
C ASP A 142 -17.43 11.30 -11.90
N ILE A 143 -18.55 11.30 -12.63
CA ILE A 143 -19.20 10.11 -13.16
C ILE A 143 -18.66 9.83 -14.57
N GLY A 144 -17.86 8.78 -14.69
CA GLY A 144 -17.33 8.30 -15.96
C GLY A 144 -17.96 6.97 -16.40
N TYR A 145 -18.07 6.76 -17.70
CA TYR A 145 -18.46 5.47 -18.27
C TYR A 145 -17.22 4.62 -18.58
N ASN A 146 -17.15 3.41 -18.02
CA ASN A 146 -16.18 2.40 -18.40
C ASN A 146 -16.78 1.49 -19.47
N ALA A 147 -16.32 1.63 -20.72
CA ALA A 147 -16.80 0.85 -21.85
C ALA A 147 -16.50 -0.65 -21.72
N THR A 148 -15.31 -1.02 -21.24
CA THR A 148 -14.88 -2.42 -21.08
C THR A 148 -15.78 -3.19 -20.10
N LYS A 149 -16.22 -2.54 -19.03
CA LYS A 149 -17.12 -3.13 -18.01
C LYS A 149 -18.58 -2.75 -18.22
N THR A 150 -18.89 -2.00 -19.27
CA THR A 150 -20.21 -1.45 -19.58
C THR A 150 -20.91 -0.85 -18.36
N LEU A 151 -20.20 0.01 -17.61
CA LEU A 151 -20.65 0.49 -16.30
C LEU A 151 -20.31 1.95 -16.07
N TRP A 152 -21.27 2.68 -15.49
CA TRP A 152 -21.06 4.02 -14.96
C TRP A 152 -20.48 3.96 -13.54
N CYS A 153 -19.42 4.72 -13.30
CA CYS A 153 -18.72 4.78 -12.02
C CYS A 153 -18.55 6.24 -11.59
N TYR A 154 -19.01 6.58 -10.39
CA TYR A 154 -18.59 7.79 -9.70
C TYR A 154 -17.22 7.54 -9.03
N GLY A 155 -16.20 8.29 -9.43
CA GLY A 155 -14.87 8.15 -8.83
C GLY A 155 -13.75 8.81 -9.61
N PHE A 156 -12.54 8.24 -9.48
CA PHE A 156 -11.33 8.76 -10.11
C PHE A 156 -10.89 7.87 -11.27
N LYS A 157 -10.30 8.45 -12.31
CA LYS A 157 -9.53 7.69 -13.30
C LYS A 157 -8.08 7.67 -12.84
N VAL A 158 -7.62 6.52 -12.38
CA VAL A 158 -6.24 6.35 -11.92
C VAL A 158 -5.37 6.04 -13.13
N ILE A 159 -4.27 6.77 -13.26
CA ILE A 159 -3.22 6.48 -14.24
C ILE A 159 -2.05 5.84 -13.48
N CYS A 160 -1.66 4.65 -13.91
CA CYS A 160 -0.55 3.90 -13.37
C CYS A 160 0.49 3.72 -14.45
N TRP A 161 1.76 3.82 -14.07
CA TRP A 161 2.86 3.40 -14.90
C TRP A 161 3.62 2.26 -14.23
N SER A 162 4.06 1.31 -15.03
CA SER A 162 4.87 0.19 -14.56
C SER A 162 6.13 0.03 -15.40
N LEU A 163 7.22 -0.30 -14.72
CA LEU A 163 8.40 -0.81 -15.39
C LEU A 163 8.08 -2.19 -15.97
N CYS A 164 8.67 -2.53 -17.12
CA CYS A 164 8.62 -3.90 -17.65
C CYS A 164 9.12 -4.97 -16.64
N ARG A 165 9.85 -4.55 -15.59
CA ARG A 165 10.31 -5.38 -14.48
C ARG A 165 9.39 -5.39 -13.23
N GLY A 166 8.21 -4.76 -13.29
CA GLY A 166 7.14 -4.93 -12.29
C GLY A 166 7.09 -3.90 -11.14
N LEU A 167 7.84 -2.80 -11.18
CA LEU A 167 7.63 -1.69 -10.25
C LEU A 167 6.42 -0.87 -10.72
N PHE A 168 5.41 -0.73 -9.87
CA PHE A 168 4.19 0.04 -10.16
C PHE A 168 4.21 1.35 -9.39
N SER A 169 3.87 2.45 -10.06
CA SER A 169 3.62 3.72 -9.41
C SER A 169 2.40 4.40 -10.01
N THR A 170 1.60 5.01 -9.16
CA THR A 170 0.37 5.72 -9.55
C THR A 170 0.58 7.22 -9.45
N MET A 171 0.07 7.94 -10.45
CA MET A 171 -0.24 9.36 -10.33
C MET A 171 -1.69 9.48 -9.83
N LEU A 172 -1.87 10.21 -8.73
CA LEU A 172 -3.18 10.64 -8.23
C LEU A 172 -3.35 12.12 -8.56
#